data_AF-A0A497R3W6-F1
#
_entry.id   AF-A0A497R3W6-F1
#
_cell.length_a   1.000
_cell.length_b   1.000
_cell.length_c   1.000
_cell.angle_alpha   90.00
_cell.angle_beta   90.00
_cell.angle_gamma   90.00
#
_symmetry.space_group_name_H-M   'P 1'
#
loop_
_entity.id
_entity.type
_entity.pdbx_description
1 polymer ?
#
loop_
_entity_poly.entity_id
_entity_poly.type
_entity_poly.pdbx_seq_one_letter_code
_entity_poly.pdbx_strand_id
1 'polypeptide(L)'
;VVEVTILTPPKRLEVQRPEEYLEKIKIGRDGLIIRRGGASGLLLPQVPVEWKWNVKEFLEHTCQKAWLPKDCWKDLQTEIQRFSGIIFQEKEPNGEVVQEEID
;
A
#
# COMPACT_ATOMS: atom_id res chain seq x y z
N VAL A 1 8.81 0.88 22.37
CA VAL A 1 9.60 0.32 21.26
C VAL A 1 9.51 1.27 20.09
N VAL A 2 10.60 1.43 19.34
CA VAL A 2 10.65 2.19 18.10
C VAL A 2 10.50 1.25 16.91
N GLU A 3 9.79 1.71 15.88
CA GLU A 3 9.66 1.03 14.58
C GLU A 3 10.11 1.97 13.46
N VAL A 4 10.88 1.44 12.51
CA VAL A 4 11.31 2.14 11.30
C VAL A 4 10.94 1.30 10.08
N THR A 5 10.19 1.90 9.16
CA THR A 5 9.93 1.31 7.85
C THR A 5 10.77 2.00 6.78
N ILE A 6 11.57 1.24 6.04
CA ILE A 6 12.38 1.72 4.92
C ILE A 6 11.66 1.39 3.62
N LEU A 7 11.37 2.42 2.80
CA LEU A 7 10.57 2.28 1.59
C LEU A 7 11.42 2.34 0.32
N THR A 8 11.04 1.53 -0.66
CA THR A 8 11.47 1.72 -2.05
C THR A 8 10.80 2.96 -2.66
N PRO A 9 11.45 3.63 -3.64
CA PRO A 9 10.80 4.71 -4.37
C PRO A 9 9.51 4.22 -5.04
N PRO A 10 8.37 4.92 -4.87
CA PRO A 10 7.11 4.54 -5.50
C PRO A 10 7.22 4.49 -7.02
N LYS A 11 6.64 3.46 -7.63
CA LYS A 11 6.59 3.27 -9.08
C LYS A 11 5.15 3.18 -9.54
N ARG A 12 4.81 3.92 -10.60
CA ARG A 12 3.49 3.86 -11.22
C ARG A 12 3.18 2.44 -11.71
N LEU A 13 1.96 1.98 -11.45
CA LEU A 13 1.41 0.74 -11.98
C LEU A 13 0.71 1.03 -13.31
N GLU A 14 1.40 0.75 -14.41
CA GLU A 14 0.85 0.88 -15.75
C GLU A 14 -0.05 -0.33 -16.07
N VAL A 15 -1.30 -0.05 -16.45
CA VAL A 15 -2.30 -1.04 -16.88
C VAL A 15 -3.04 -0.54 -18.11
N GLN A 16 -3.55 -1.44 -18.94
CA GLN A 16 -4.43 -1.09 -20.05
C GLN A 16 -5.90 -1.12 -19.61
N ARG A 17 -6.23 -2.01 -18.67
CA ARG A 17 -7.55 -2.13 -18.07
C ARG A 17 -7.43 -2.15 -16.53
N PRO A 18 -8.36 -1.53 -15.80
CA PRO A 18 -8.28 -1.47 -14.35
C PRO A 18 -8.22 -2.83 -13.65
N GLU A 19 -8.85 -3.85 -14.23
CA GLU A 19 -8.88 -5.20 -13.65
C GLU A 19 -7.47 -5.81 -13.51
N GLU A 20 -6.50 -5.37 -14.33
CA GLU A 20 -5.11 -5.80 -14.21
C GLU A 20 -4.45 -5.39 -12.89
N TYR A 21 -4.97 -4.35 -12.20
CA TYR A 21 -4.49 -3.99 -10.87
C TYR A 21 -4.67 -5.15 -9.89
N LEU A 22 -5.75 -5.91 -10.02
CA LEU A 22 -6.06 -7.04 -9.13
C LEU A 22 -5.03 -8.16 -9.23
N GLU A 23 -4.34 -8.29 -10.36
CA GLU A 23 -3.33 -9.31 -10.61
C GLU A 23 -1.90 -8.81 -10.32
N LYS A 24 -1.65 -7.51 -10.51
CA LYS A 24 -0.31 -6.90 -10.39
C LYS A 24 0.07 -6.54 -8.96
N ILE A 25 -0.92 -6.31 -8.10
CA ILE A 25 -0.75 -5.96 -6.69
C ILE A 25 -0.70 -7.24 -5.84
N LYS A 26 0.25 -7.30 -4.91
CA LYS A 26 0.38 -8.41 -3.95
C LYS A 26 0.23 -7.91 -2.52
N ILE A 27 -0.76 -8.46 -1.81
CA ILE A 27 -0.94 -8.25 -0.37
C ILE A 27 0.30 -8.72 0.39
N GLY A 28 0.64 -8.03 1.49
CA GLY A 28 1.85 -8.28 2.29
C GLY A 28 3.15 -7.72 1.69
N ARG A 29 3.19 -7.48 0.38
CA ARG A 29 4.38 -6.93 -0.31
C ARG A 29 4.22 -5.47 -0.71
N ASP A 30 3.10 -5.14 -1.34
CA ASP A 30 2.90 -3.83 -1.97
C ASP A 30 2.14 -2.88 -1.03
N GLY A 31 2.73 -1.72 -0.79
CA GLY A 31 2.03 -0.52 -0.34
C GLY A 31 1.53 0.26 -1.55
N LEU A 32 0.43 0.98 -1.39
CA LEU A 32 -0.21 1.73 -2.47
C LEU A 32 -0.26 3.21 -2.18
N ILE A 33 -0.07 3.99 -3.24
CA ILE A 33 -0.36 5.42 -3.27
C ILE A 33 -1.35 5.65 -4.40
N ILE A 34 -2.48 6.26 -4.07
CA ILE A 34 -3.50 6.66 -5.05
C ILE A 34 -3.55 8.18 -5.12
N ARG A 35 -3.51 8.74 -6.33
CA ARG A 35 -3.60 10.19 -6.58
C ARG A 35 -4.56 10.49 -7.72
N ARG A 36 -5.37 11.55 -7.57
CA ARG A 36 -6.16 12.13 -8.67
C ARG A 36 -6.38 13.62 -8.41
N GLY A 37 -5.86 14.47 -9.29
CA GLY A 37 -5.85 15.92 -9.05
C GLY A 37 -5.09 16.28 -7.77
N GLY A 38 -5.70 17.09 -6.89
CA GLY A 38 -5.12 17.46 -5.59
C GLY A 38 -5.31 16.42 -4.47
N ALA A 39 -5.98 15.30 -4.73
CA ALA A 39 -6.31 14.28 -3.75
C ALA A 39 -5.25 13.15 -3.74
N SER A 40 -4.83 12.70 -2.55
CA SER A 40 -3.80 11.66 -2.39
C SER A 40 -4.03 10.83 -1.13
N GLY A 41 -3.83 9.53 -1.22
CA GLY A 41 -3.92 8.58 -0.10
C GLY A 41 -2.85 7.50 -0.21
N LEU A 42 -2.36 7.05 0.94
CA LEU A 42 -1.34 6.01 1.04
C LEU A 42 -1.74 5.00 2.12
N LEU A 43 -1.54 3.72 1.82
CA LEU A 43 -1.60 2.64 2.80
C LEU A 43 -0.36 1.73 2.66
N LEU A 44 0.21 1.34 3.81
CA LEU A 44 1.42 0.53 3.88
C LEU A 44 1.15 -0.96 3.59
N PRO A 45 2.18 -1.76 3.24
CA PRO A 45 2.02 -3.18 2.88
C PRO A 45 1.35 -4.06 3.96
N GLN A 46 1.55 -3.76 5.24
CA GLN A 46 1.02 -4.54 6.37
C GLN A 46 -0.47 -4.32 6.62
N VAL A 47 -1.00 -3.14 6.27
CA VAL A 47 -2.40 -2.79 6.53
C VAL A 47 -3.39 -3.82 5.94
N PRO A 48 -3.32 -4.21 4.66
CA PRO A 48 -4.24 -5.21 4.13
C PRO A 48 -4.05 -6.60 4.76
N VAL A 49 -2.88 -6.93 5.30
CA VAL A 49 -2.64 -8.20 6.02
C VAL A 49 -3.37 -8.17 7.37
N GLU A 50 -3.14 -7.13 8.17
CA GLU A 50 -3.75 -6.96 9.50
C GLU A 50 -5.29 -6.98 9.43
N TRP A 51 -5.84 -6.31 8.42
CA TRP A 51 -7.29 -6.20 8.22
C TRP A 51 -7.89 -7.33 7.37
N LYS A 52 -7.07 -8.29 6.91
CA LYS A 52 -7.48 -9.43 6.06
C LYS A 52 -8.19 -9.01 4.78
N TRP A 53 -7.73 -7.94 4.16
CA TRP A 53 -8.27 -7.43 2.90
C TRP A 53 -7.72 -8.18 1.70
N ASN A 54 -8.58 -8.41 0.72
CA ASN A 54 -8.14 -8.78 -0.62
C ASN A 54 -7.67 -7.54 -1.40
N VAL A 55 -7.08 -7.75 -2.59
CA VAL A 55 -6.52 -6.67 -3.43
C VAL A 55 -7.57 -5.60 -3.79
N LYS A 56 -8.82 -6.00 -4.05
CA LYS A 56 -9.89 -5.06 -4.38
C LYS A 56 -10.23 -4.20 -3.17
N GLU A 57 -10.40 -4.78 -2.00
CA GLU A 57 -10.66 -4.04 -0.75
C GLU A 57 -9.52 -3.08 -0.44
N PHE A 58 -8.27 -3.52 -0.64
CA PHE A 58 -7.10 -2.67 -0.45
C PHE A 58 -7.09 -1.44 -1.38
N LEU A 59 -7.42 -1.62 -2.65
CA LEU A 59 -7.60 -0.51 -3.60
C LEU A 59 -8.74 0.42 -3.18
N GLU A 60 -9.89 -0.14 -2.80
CA GLU A 60 -11.07 0.62 -2.39
C GLU A 60 -10.80 1.47 -1.14
N HIS A 61 -10.14 0.90 -0.14
CA HIS A 61 -9.74 1.61 1.07
C HIS A 61 -8.64 2.64 0.82
N THR A 62 -7.70 2.38 -0.10
CA THR A 62 -6.69 3.39 -0.48
C THR A 62 -7.34 4.57 -1.23
N CYS A 63 -8.35 4.32 -2.08
CA CYS A 63 -9.15 5.38 -2.71
C CYS A 63 -9.86 6.24 -1.65
N GLN A 64 -10.51 5.61 -0.67
CA GLN A 64 -11.17 6.33 0.43
C GLN A 64 -10.18 7.12 1.27
N LYS A 65 -9.00 6.57 1.54
CA LYS A 65 -7.91 7.26 2.25
C LYS A 65 -7.43 8.49 1.49
N ALA A 66 -7.54 8.47 0.16
CA ALA A 66 -7.28 9.61 -0.71
C ALA A 66 -8.43 10.62 -0.78
N TRP A 67 -9.53 10.43 -0.03
CA TRP A 67 -10.77 11.20 -0.16
C TRP A 67 -11.44 11.10 -1.54
N LEU A 68 -11.28 9.95 -2.20
CA LEU A 68 -11.89 9.63 -3.48
C LEU A 68 -12.99 8.55 -3.32
N PRO A 69 -13.91 8.42 -4.30
CA PRO A 69 -14.86 7.30 -4.33
C PRO A 69 -14.14 5.96 -4.28
N LYS A 70 -14.73 4.95 -3.62
CA LYS A 70 -14.10 3.63 -3.44
C LYS A 70 -13.62 2.99 -4.75
N ASP A 71 -14.33 3.23 -5.85
CA ASP A 71 -14.04 2.68 -7.17
C ASP A 71 -13.17 3.61 -8.02
N CYS A 72 -12.52 4.62 -7.44
CA CYS A 72 -11.66 5.56 -8.16
C CYS A 72 -10.53 4.86 -8.95
N TRP A 73 -10.06 3.72 -8.47
CA TRP A 73 -9.02 2.91 -9.11
C TRP A 73 -9.44 2.34 -10.47
N LYS A 74 -10.75 2.35 -10.78
CA LYS A 74 -11.28 1.95 -12.09
C LYS A 74 -11.17 3.04 -13.16
N ASP A 75 -10.95 4.27 -12.74
CA ASP A 75 -10.71 5.39 -13.65
C ASP A 75 -9.22 5.45 -13.99
N LEU A 76 -8.86 5.29 -15.27
CA LEU A 76 -7.47 5.33 -15.72
C LEU A 76 -6.81 6.72 -15.56
N GLN A 77 -7.58 7.77 -15.26
CA GLN A 77 -7.04 9.07 -14.83
C GLN A 77 -6.56 9.07 -13.38
N THR A 78 -6.94 8.07 -12.58
CA THR A 78 -6.41 7.85 -11.24
C THR A 78 -5.02 7.24 -11.33
N GLU A 79 -4.02 7.94 -10.81
CA GLU A 79 -2.68 7.40 -10.71
C GLU A 79 -2.59 6.45 -9.51
N ILE A 80 -2.13 5.22 -9.77
CA ILE A 80 -1.81 4.24 -8.74
C ILE A 80 -0.32 3.95 -8.81
N GLN A 81 0.38 4.20 -7.71
CA GLN A 81 1.78 3.81 -7.53
C GLN A 81 1.86 2.70 -6.49
N ARG A 82 2.82 1.78 -6.68
CA ARG A 82 3.21 0.82 -5.67
C ARG A 82 4.59 1.12 -5.12
N PHE A 83 4.81 0.73 -3.89
CA PHE A 83 6.13 0.64 -3.26
C PHE A 83 6.16 -0.61 -2.40
N SER A 84 7.34 -1.12 -2.10
CA SER A 84 7.55 -2.11 -1.03
C SER A 84 8.38 -1.49 0.08
N GLY A 85 8.35 -2.10 1.25
CA GLY A 85 9.19 -1.70 2.38
C GLY A 85 9.68 -2.89 3.19
N ILE A 86 10.67 -2.63 4.03
CA ILE A 86 11.14 -3.53 5.08
C ILE A 86 10.97 -2.83 6.42
N ILE A 87 10.56 -3.58 7.44
CA ILE A 87 10.26 -3.06 8.77
C ILE A 87 11.33 -3.56 9.75
N PHE A 88 11.83 -2.64 10.57
CA PHE A 88 12.70 -2.93 11.71
C PHE A 88 12.06 -2.43 12.99
N GLN A 89 12.03 -3.26 14.02
CA GLN A 89 11.40 -2.93 15.31
C GLN A 89 12.25 -3.40 16.48
N GLU A 90 12.29 -2.61 17.56
CA GLU A 90 12.82 -3.05 18.85
C GLU A 90 11.88 -4.06 19.54
N LYS A 91 12.43 -5.13 20.12
CA LYS A 91 11.66 -6.08 20.96
C LYS A 91 11.21 -5.48 22.29
N GLU A 92 12.03 -4.61 22.86
CA GLU A 92 11.78 -3.88 24.11
C GLU A 92 12.49 -2.51 24.05
N PRO A 93 12.13 -1.52 24.89
CA PRO A 93 12.74 -0.19 24.81
C PRO A 93 14.28 -0.22 24.92
N ASN A 94 15.00 0.26 23.90
CA ASN A 94 16.46 0.18 23.77
C ASN A 94 17.04 -1.25 23.71
N GLY A 95 16.22 -2.24 23.33
CA GLY A 95 16.61 -3.65 23.22
C GLY A 95 17.08 -4.05 21.81
N GLU A 96 17.07 -5.36 21.56
CA GLU A 96 17.40 -5.93 20.24
C GLU A 96 16.44 -5.44 19.15
N VAL A 97 16.98 -5.03 18.00
CA VAL A 97 16.21 -4.68 16.80
C VAL A 97 16.14 -5.89 15.89
N VAL A 98 14.93 -6.28 15.51
CA VAL A 98 14.66 -7.35 14.56
C VAL A 98 14.03 -6.83 13.28
N GLN A 99 14.29 -7.51 12.17
CA GLN A 99 13.55 -7.31 10.94
C GLN A 99 12.25 -8.11 11.02
N GLU A 100 11.12 -7.44 10.78
CA GLU A 100 9.83 -8.11 10.67
C GLU A 100 9.66 -8.72 9.27
N GLU A 101 9.26 -9.98 9.21
CA GLU A 101 8.81 -10.63 7.98
C GLU A 101 7.29 -10.48 7.88
N ILE A 102 6.82 -9.79 6.84
CA ILE A 102 5.39 -9.62 6.57
C ILE A 102 4.95 -10.85 5.76
N ASP A 103 4.47 -11.89 6.45
CA ASP A 103 3.84 -13.08 5.85
C ASP A 103 2.42 -12.81 5.33
#